data_AF-A0A137QXB0-F1
#
_entry.id   AF-A0A137QXB0-F1
#
_cell.length_a   1.000
_cell.length_b   1.000
_cell.length_c   1.000
_cell.angle_alpha   90.00
_cell.angle_beta   90.00
_cell.angle_gamma   90.00
#
_symmetry.space_group_name_H-M   'P 1'
#
loop_
_entity.id
_entity.type
_entity.pdbx_description
1 polymer ?
#
loop_
_entity_poly.entity_id
_entity_poly.type
_entity_poly.pdbx_seq_one_letter_code
_entity_poly.pdbx_strand_id
1 'polypeptide(L)'
;IQTGQSLRCLFVIILCYCNSSHPEHLWETWRHKICDDLRRQLSHIPHYQDRQFEDHQIYDYSLYLLNKILMEFGDDLTKHPNMPLPNSPNDNSCQWLDLANNPILASQLEYDPQELQNRVDRSYQQFNHEQKAVYDAVMRSINSGNSRMFFIHSAGGCGKTYLCNTIAAAVRAQGHIALCVASSGIAALLLEGGRTAHSCFKIPIPAHEDSVAGITC
;
A
#
# COMPACT_ATOMS: atom_id res chain seq x y z
N ILE A 1 -23.53 9.09 6.41
CA ILE A 1 -22.51 8.50 5.50
C ILE A 1 -22.36 7.04 5.93
N GLN A 2 -23.04 6.11 5.27
CA GLN A 2 -22.90 4.68 5.57
C GLN A 2 -21.59 4.21 4.94
N THR A 3 -20.61 3.86 5.77
CA THR A 3 -19.31 3.36 5.35
C THR A 3 -19.46 1.92 4.85
N GLY A 4 -19.21 1.67 3.56
CA GLY A 4 -19.30 0.32 2.97
C GLY A 4 -18.45 -0.73 3.70
N GLN A 5 -17.33 -0.31 4.32
CA GLN A 5 -16.55 -1.13 5.25
C GLN A 5 -17.37 -1.66 6.44
N SER A 6 -18.21 -0.84 7.07
CA SER A 6 -19.06 -1.25 8.19
C SER A 6 -20.12 -2.26 7.75
N LEU A 7 -20.64 -2.11 6.52
CA LEU A 7 -21.58 -3.07 5.93
C LEU A 7 -20.89 -4.40 5.58
N ARG A 8 -19.64 -4.39 5.10
CA ARG A 8 -18.83 -5.60 4.92
C ARG A 8 -18.64 -6.34 6.25
N CYS A 9 -18.24 -5.65 7.31
CA CYS A 9 -18.09 -6.28 8.63
C CYS A 9 -19.41 -6.85 9.16
N LEU A 10 -20.52 -6.09 9.04
CA LEU A 10 -21.84 -6.57 9.46
C LEU A 10 -22.26 -7.82 8.67
N PHE A 11 -22.02 -7.84 7.37
CA PHE A 11 -22.31 -8.99 6.52
C PHE A 11 -21.52 -10.23 6.95
N VAL A 12 -20.22 -10.07 7.27
CA VAL A 12 -19.40 -11.17 7.81
C VAL A 12 -19.92 -11.67 9.16
N ILE A 13 -20.33 -10.78 10.06
CA ILE A 13 -20.94 -11.18 11.34
C ILE A 13 -22.21 -12.00 11.11
N ILE A 14 -23.04 -11.61 10.14
CA ILE A 14 -24.25 -12.35 9.77
C ILE A 14 -23.89 -13.75 9.26
N LEU A 15 -22.85 -13.86 8.41
CA LEU A 15 -22.38 -15.14 7.90
C LEU A 15 -21.87 -16.06 9.02
N CYS A 16 -21.05 -15.56 9.95
CA CYS A 16 -20.46 -16.37 11.01
C CYS A 16 -21.46 -16.77 12.11
N TYR A 17 -22.41 -15.90 12.45
CA TYR A 17 -23.19 -16.05 13.69
C TYR A 17 -24.70 -16.17 13.51
N CYS A 18 -25.25 -15.84 12.33
CA CYS A 18 -26.70 -15.81 12.13
C CYS A 18 -27.27 -17.00 11.35
N ASN A 19 -26.47 -18.02 11.01
CA ASN A 19 -26.91 -19.23 10.27
C ASN A 19 -27.87 -18.88 9.12
N SER A 20 -27.50 -17.91 8.28
CA SER A 20 -28.33 -17.50 7.15
C SER A 20 -28.51 -18.70 6.21
N SER A 21 -29.76 -19.12 6.01
CA SER A 21 -30.05 -20.28 5.16
C SER A 21 -29.79 -20.00 3.68
N HIS A 22 -29.74 -18.71 3.28
CA HIS A 22 -29.52 -18.27 1.90
C HIS A 22 -28.66 -16.98 1.84
N PRO A 23 -27.35 -17.06 2.16
CA PRO A 23 -26.43 -15.91 2.12
C PRO A 23 -26.31 -15.26 0.72
N GLU A 24 -26.53 -16.03 -0.35
CA GLU A 24 -26.49 -15.59 -1.75
C GLU A 24 -27.54 -14.50 -2.07
N HIS A 25 -28.76 -14.66 -1.57
CA HIS A 25 -29.83 -13.68 -1.78
C HIS A 25 -29.55 -12.38 -1.03
N LEU A 26 -28.95 -12.49 0.17
CA LEU A 26 -28.52 -11.33 0.94
C LEU A 26 -27.40 -10.58 0.22
N TRP A 27 -26.42 -11.31 -0.33
CA TRP A 27 -25.37 -10.73 -1.16
C TRP A 27 -25.94 -10.03 -2.39
N GLU A 28 -26.78 -10.69 -3.19
CA GLU A 28 -27.37 -10.08 -4.40
C GLU A 28 -28.16 -8.81 -4.10
N THR A 29 -28.90 -8.80 -3.00
CA THR A 29 -29.73 -7.65 -2.59
C THR A 29 -28.88 -6.47 -2.14
N TRP A 30 -27.78 -6.72 -1.40
CA TRP A 30 -27.03 -5.67 -0.70
C TRP A 30 -25.64 -5.38 -1.28
N ARG A 31 -25.15 -6.16 -2.25
CA ARG A 31 -23.80 -6.01 -2.84
C ARG A 31 -23.50 -4.57 -3.26
N HIS A 32 -24.46 -3.87 -3.86
CA HIS A 32 -24.28 -2.49 -4.32
C HIS A 32 -23.94 -1.54 -3.16
N LYS A 33 -24.56 -1.72 -1.99
CA LYS A 33 -24.28 -0.90 -0.79
C LYS A 33 -23.02 -1.35 -0.06
N ILE A 34 -22.76 -2.65 -0.04
CA ILE A 34 -21.54 -3.23 0.53
C ILE A 34 -20.30 -2.75 -0.23
N CYS A 35 -20.44 -2.45 -1.53
CA CYS A 35 -19.34 -2.04 -2.41
C CYS A 35 -19.28 -0.53 -2.74
N ASP A 36 -20.18 0.29 -2.20
CA ASP A 36 -20.35 1.70 -2.58
C ASP A 36 -19.06 2.55 -2.38
N ASP A 37 -18.26 2.20 -1.36
CA ASP A 37 -16.99 2.87 -1.07
C ASP A 37 -15.83 2.39 -1.95
N LEU A 38 -15.92 1.21 -2.57
CA LEU A 38 -14.78 0.55 -3.21
C LEU A 38 -14.31 1.27 -4.46
N ARG A 39 -15.23 1.76 -5.30
CA ARG A 39 -14.86 2.55 -6.50
C ARG A 39 -14.07 3.79 -6.10
N ARG A 40 -14.52 4.48 -5.05
CA ARG A 40 -13.84 5.66 -4.52
C ARG A 40 -12.48 5.29 -3.91
N GLN A 41 -12.43 4.23 -3.11
CA GLN A 41 -11.18 3.75 -2.52
C GLN A 41 -10.15 3.39 -3.59
N LEU A 42 -10.56 2.69 -4.64
CA LEU A 42 -9.69 2.34 -5.77
C LEU A 42 -9.26 3.58 -6.56
N SER A 43 -10.13 4.58 -6.74
CA SER A 43 -9.75 5.84 -7.41
C SER A 43 -8.74 6.68 -6.63
N HIS A 44 -8.67 6.50 -5.29
CA HIS A 44 -7.65 7.13 -4.46
C HIS A 44 -6.30 6.42 -4.52
N ILE A 45 -6.23 5.26 -5.18
CA ILE A 45 -4.99 4.55 -5.44
C ILE A 45 -4.46 5.08 -6.78
N PRO A 46 -3.28 5.73 -6.81
CA PRO A 46 -2.74 6.36 -8.02
C PRO A 46 -2.68 5.41 -9.22
N HIS A 47 -2.35 4.13 -9.02
CA HIS A 47 -2.37 3.08 -10.04
C HIS A 47 -3.70 2.92 -10.79
N TYR A 48 -4.80 3.31 -10.17
CA TYR A 48 -6.16 3.01 -10.61
C TYR A 48 -7.01 4.25 -10.86
N GLN A 49 -6.42 5.43 -10.75
CA GLN A 49 -7.11 6.70 -10.94
C GLN A 49 -7.72 6.85 -12.36
N ASP A 50 -7.01 6.34 -13.37
CA ASP A 50 -7.46 6.35 -14.77
C ASP A 50 -8.11 5.04 -15.22
N ARG A 51 -8.14 4.02 -14.34
CA ARG A 51 -8.73 2.71 -14.66
C ARG A 51 -10.22 2.72 -14.32
N GLN A 52 -11.05 2.56 -15.34
CA GLN A 52 -12.47 2.34 -15.12
C GLN A 52 -12.70 0.89 -14.73
N PHE A 53 -13.21 0.69 -13.51
CA PHE A 53 -13.66 -0.62 -13.06
C PHE A 53 -15.10 -0.85 -13.41
N GLU A 54 -15.36 -2.00 -14.01
CA GLU A 54 -16.71 -2.50 -14.20
C GLU A 54 -17.29 -3.03 -12.88
N ASP A 55 -18.62 -3.06 -12.77
CA ASP A 55 -19.31 -3.51 -11.56
C ASP A 55 -18.91 -4.92 -11.14
N HIS A 56 -18.68 -5.82 -12.11
CA HIS A 56 -18.26 -7.19 -11.83
C HIS A 56 -16.91 -7.24 -11.09
N GLN A 57 -15.97 -6.36 -11.44
CA GLN A 57 -14.64 -6.28 -10.81
C GLN A 57 -14.74 -5.71 -9.39
N ILE A 58 -15.65 -4.76 -9.18
CA ILE A 58 -15.92 -4.20 -7.86
C ILE A 58 -16.54 -5.24 -6.93
N TYR A 59 -17.45 -6.07 -7.43
CA TYR A 59 -18.05 -7.16 -6.65
C TYR A 59 -17.03 -8.24 -6.34
N ASP A 60 -16.18 -8.60 -7.30
CA ASP A 60 -15.08 -9.53 -7.10
C ASP A 60 -14.10 -9.06 -6.01
N TYR A 61 -13.67 -7.79 -6.07
CA TYR A 61 -12.83 -7.18 -5.04
C TYR A 61 -13.51 -7.16 -3.65
N SER A 62 -14.82 -6.91 -3.62
CA SER A 62 -15.59 -6.95 -2.38
C SER A 62 -15.68 -8.34 -1.77
N LEU A 63 -15.87 -9.38 -2.60
CA LEU A 63 -15.85 -10.77 -2.17
C LEU A 63 -14.46 -11.16 -1.64
N TYR A 64 -13.41 -10.69 -2.28
CA TYR A 64 -12.04 -10.85 -1.77
C TYR A 64 -11.90 -10.22 -0.37
N LEU A 65 -12.36 -8.97 -0.17
CA LEU A 65 -12.30 -8.29 1.12
C LEU A 65 -13.15 -8.99 2.19
N LEU A 66 -14.33 -9.49 1.83
CA LEU A 66 -15.18 -10.26 2.73
C LEU A 66 -14.49 -11.55 3.17
N ASN A 67 -13.89 -12.29 2.23
CA ASN A 67 -13.14 -13.50 2.54
C ASN A 67 -11.98 -13.23 3.49
N LYS A 68 -11.27 -12.11 3.28
CA LYS A 68 -10.19 -11.67 4.17
C LYS A 68 -10.68 -11.40 5.59
N ILE A 69 -11.81 -10.70 5.75
CA ILE A 69 -12.40 -10.44 7.08
C ILE A 69 -12.87 -11.76 7.70
N LEU A 70 -13.51 -12.66 6.94
CA LEU A 70 -13.91 -13.99 7.42
C LEU A 70 -12.73 -14.81 7.96
N MET A 71 -11.59 -14.78 7.25
CA MET A 71 -10.37 -15.44 7.70
C MET A 71 -9.86 -14.92 9.05
N GLU A 72 -10.04 -13.62 9.35
CA GLU A 72 -9.72 -13.06 10.67
C GLU A 72 -10.61 -13.64 11.79
N PHE A 73 -11.83 -14.06 11.45
CA PHE A 73 -12.75 -14.77 12.36
C PHE A 73 -12.57 -16.30 12.35
N GLY A 74 -11.58 -16.84 11.61
CA GLY A 74 -11.34 -18.27 11.48
C GLY A 74 -12.29 -19.00 10.52
N ASP A 75 -13.05 -18.24 9.73
CA ASP A 75 -14.00 -18.74 8.74
C ASP A 75 -13.53 -18.44 7.31
N ASP A 76 -14.23 -18.93 6.30
CA ASP A 76 -13.93 -18.58 4.90
C ASP A 76 -15.18 -18.69 4.01
N LEU A 77 -15.19 -18.01 2.87
CA LEU A 77 -16.32 -18.06 1.94
C LEU A 77 -16.60 -19.46 1.38
N THR A 78 -15.62 -20.38 1.41
CA THR A 78 -15.83 -21.76 0.92
C THR A 78 -16.69 -22.59 1.88
N LYS A 79 -16.76 -22.20 3.15
CA LYS A 79 -17.62 -22.82 4.18
C LYS A 79 -19.07 -22.32 4.12
N HIS A 80 -19.36 -21.27 3.36
CA HIS A 80 -20.71 -20.76 3.16
C HIS A 80 -21.29 -21.26 1.82
N PRO A 81 -22.22 -22.23 1.85
CA PRO A 81 -22.80 -22.75 0.61
C PRO A 81 -23.52 -21.65 -0.18
N ASN A 82 -23.46 -21.76 -1.51
CA ASN A 82 -24.06 -20.84 -2.50
C ASN A 82 -23.50 -19.41 -2.55
N MET A 83 -22.55 -19.02 -1.69
CA MET A 83 -21.88 -17.73 -1.83
C MET A 83 -20.98 -17.69 -3.07
N PRO A 84 -20.97 -16.59 -3.83
CA PRO A 84 -20.00 -16.42 -4.91
C PRO A 84 -18.59 -16.30 -4.31
N LEU A 85 -17.64 -17.00 -4.91
CA LEU A 85 -16.24 -16.94 -4.54
C LEU A 85 -15.54 -15.85 -5.36
N PRO A 86 -14.54 -15.16 -4.79
CA PRO A 86 -13.68 -14.30 -5.58
C PRO A 86 -12.94 -15.14 -6.63
N ASN A 87 -12.74 -14.58 -7.80
CA ASN A 87 -11.93 -15.22 -8.84
C ASN A 87 -10.52 -15.53 -8.29
N SER A 88 -10.01 -16.71 -8.64
CA SER A 88 -8.74 -17.21 -8.10
C SER A 88 -7.59 -16.25 -8.43
N PRO A 89 -6.65 -15.99 -7.49
CA PRO A 89 -5.48 -15.13 -7.68
C PRO A 89 -4.50 -15.60 -8.78
N ASN A 90 -4.78 -16.74 -9.42
CA ASN A 90 -3.97 -17.33 -10.48
C ASN A 90 -4.45 -16.94 -11.90
N ASP A 91 -5.55 -16.21 -12.01
CA ASP A 91 -5.89 -15.55 -13.27
C ASP A 91 -5.11 -14.24 -13.33
N ASN A 92 -4.33 -14.03 -14.40
CA ASN A 92 -3.36 -12.92 -14.57
C ASN A 92 -3.99 -11.51 -14.52
N SER A 93 -5.28 -11.42 -14.20
CA SER A 93 -6.15 -10.25 -14.15
C SER A 93 -6.39 -9.71 -12.73
N CYS A 94 -6.17 -10.50 -11.66
CA CYS A 94 -6.64 -10.17 -10.30
C CYS A 94 -5.49 -10.00 -9.26
N GLN A 95 -4.81 -8.86 -9.33
CA GLN A 95 -3.82 -8.37 -8.34
C GLN A 95 -4.44 -7.90 -7.00
N TRP A 96 -5.62 -8.39 -6.60
CA TRP A 96 -6.26 -7.93 -5.36
C TRP A 96 -5.45 -8.29 -4.10
N LEU A 97 -4.67 -9.37 -4.16
CA LEU A 97 -3.77 -9.82 -3.09
C LEU A 97 -2.68 -8.79 -2.77
N ASP A 98 -2.11 -8.13 -3.79
CA ASP A 98 -1.09 -7.09 -3.62
C ASP A 98 -1.69 -5.79 -3.06
N LEU A 99 -2.89 -5.44 -3.51
CA LEU A 99 -3.59 -4.22 -3.13
C LEU A 99 -4.21 -4.23 -1.74
N ALA A 100 -4.84 -5.33 -1.36
CA ALA A 100 -5.56 -5.42 -0.10
C ALA A 100 -4.67 -5.80 1.09
N ASN A 101 -3.50 -6.40 0.85
CA ASN A 101 -2.58 -6.76 1.92
C ASN A 101 -1.60 -5.65 2.25
N ASN A 102 -1.14 -4.86 1.27
CA ASN A 102 -0.24 -3.76 1.58
C ASN A 102 -0.21 -2.69 0.47
N PRO A 103 -1.12 -1.69 0.48
CA PRO A 103 -1.13 -0.63 -0.54
C PRO A 103 0.18 0.18 -0.57
N ILE A 104 0.94 0.15 0.53
CA ILE A 104 2.29 0.74 0.59
C ILE A 104 3.24 -0.02 -0.34
N LEU A 105 3.23 -1.35 -0.32
CA LEU A 105 4.09 -2.17 -1.17
C LEU A 105 3.67 -2.10 -2.64
N ALA A 106 2.37 -2.12 -2.91
CA ALA A 106 1.83 -1.95 -4.27
C ALA A 106 2.35 -0.65 -4.92
N SER A 107 2.29 0.47 -4.18
CA SER A 107 2.81 1.76 -4.66
C SER A 107 4.33 1.79 -4.93
N GLN A 108 5.10 0.85 -4.40
CA GLN A 108 6.53 0.77 -4.68
C GLN A 108 6.84 0.10 -6.02
N LEU A 109 5.90 -0.67 -6.59
CA LEU A 109 6.05 -1.39 -7.85
C LEU A 109 5.43 -0.65 -9.04
N GLU A 110 4.78 0.50 -8.80
CA GLU A 110 4.08 1.30 -9.83
C GLU A 110 5.01 2.11 -10.75
N TYR A 111 6.29 2.25 -10.38
CA TYR A 111 7.22 3.08 -11.13
C TYR A 111 7.73 2.38 -12.40
N ASP A 112 7.83 3.11 -13.51
CA ASP A 112 8.46 2.61 -14.73
C ASP A 112 9.97 2.36 -14.48
N PRO A 113 10.43 1.10 -14.54
CA PRO A 113 11.84 0.77 -14.32
C PRO A 113 12.79 1.50 -15.26
N GLN A 114 12.40 1.74 -16.52
CA GLN A 114 13.25 2.43 -17.49
C GLN A 114 13.37 3.92 -17.17
N GLU A 115 12.26 4.58 -16.82
CA GLU A 115 12.29 5.98 -16.40
C GLU A 115 13.14 6.16 -15.15
N LEU A 116 12.96 5.27 -14.17
CA LEU A 116 13.76 5.27 -12.95
C LEU A 116 15.24 5.10 -13.24
N GLN A 117 15.62 4.14 -14.09
CA GLN A 117 17.02 3.89 -14.44
C GLN A 117 17.64 5.11 -15.14
N ASN A 118 16.94 5.69 -16.12
CA ASN A 118 17.38 6.90 -16.81
C ASN A 118 17.63 8.06 -15.83
N ARG A 119 16.78 8.20 -14.83
CA ARG A 119 16.92 9.22 -13.80
C ARG A 119 18.10 8.94 -12.88
N VAL A 120 18.29 7.68 -12.48
CA VAL A 120 19.44 7.23 -11.69
C VAL A 120 20.74 7.55 -12.42
N ASP A 121 20.83 7.25 -13.71
CA ASP A 121 22.03 7.50 -14.51
C ASP A 121 22.36 9.00 -14.57
N ARG A 122 21.36 9.86 -14.78
CA ARG A 122 21.52 11.32 -14.75
C ARG A 122 21.98 11.80 -13.38
N SER A 123 21.36 11.33 -12.30
CA SER A 123 21.73 11.70 -10.93
C SER A 123 23.16 11.25 -10.60
N TYR A 124 23.53 10.04 -10.98
CA TYR A 124 24.84 9.47 -10.72
C TYR A 124 25.95 10.30 -11.39
N GLN A 125 25.72 10.85 -12.59
CA GLN A 125 26.67 11.75 -13.23
C GLN A 125 26.90 13.05 -12.46
N GLN A 126 25.86 13.57 -11.79
CA GLN A 126 25.91 14.81 -11.02
C GLN A 126 26.48 14.63 -9.60
N PHE A 127 26.60 13.40 -9.12
CA PHE A 127 27.15 13.13 -7.79
C PHE A 127 28.62 13.53 -7.66
N ASN A 128 28.94 14.10 -6.51
CA ASN A 128 30.33 14.27 -6.10
C ASN A 128 30.95 12.91 -5.71
N HIS A 129 32.27 12.90 -5.48
CA HIS A 129 33.01 11.68 -5.18
C HIS A 129 32.48 10.93 -3.94
N GLU A 130 32.09 11.64 -2.88
CA GLU A 130 31.59 11.04 -1.64
C GLU A 130 30.19 10.44 -1.83
N GLN A 131 29.30 11.13 -2.55
CA GLN A 131 27.97 10.63 -2.88
C GLN A 131 28.03 9.36 -3.74
N LYS A 132 28.93 9.31 -4.73
CA LYS A 132 29.19 8.09 -5.52
C LYS A 132 29.66 6.95 -4.64
N ALA A 133 30.61 7.20 -3.74
CA ALA A 133 31.12 6.18 -2.83
C ALA A 133 30.02 5.60 -1.93
N VAL A 134 29.13 6.44 -1.41
CA VAL A 134 27.97 5.99 -0.61
C VAL A 134 26.98 5.21 -1.47
N TYR A 135 26.60 5.73 -2.64
CA TYR A 135 25.70 5.05 -3.57
C TYR A 135 26.21 3.66 -3.94
N ASP A 136 27.47 3.56 -4.36
CA ASP A 136 28.10 2.30 -4.75
C ASP A 136 28.17 1.31 -3.60
N ALA A 137 28.47 1.77 -2.39
CA ALA A 137 28.51 0.92 -1.20
C ALA A 137 27.14 0.34 -0.86
N VAL A 138 26.08 1.15 -0.96
CA VAL A 138 24.70 0.73 -0.70
C VAL A 138 24.22 -0.24 -1.78
N MET A 139 24.35 0.12 -3.06
CA MET A 139 23.91 -0.73 -4.18
C MET A 139 24.67 -2.05 -4.24
N ARG A 140 25.97 -2.05 -3.94
CA ARG A 140 26.75 -3.28 -3.84
C ARG A 140 26.24 -4.19 -2.73
N SER A 141 25.87 -3.63 -1.57
CA SER A 141 25.29 -4.41 -0.46
C SER A 141 23.98 -5.08 -0.89
N ILE A 142 23.10 -4.33 -1.53
CA ILE A 142 21.80 -4.81 -2.03
C ILE A 142 21.99 -5.93 -3.04
N ASN A 143 22.81 -5.71 -4.07
CA ASN A 143 23.06 -6.70 -5.13
C ASN A 143 23.73 -7.98 -4.62
N SER A 144 24.49 -7.88 -3.53
CA SER A 144 25.12 -9.04 -2.88
C SER A 144 24.19 -9.79 -1.91
N GLY A 145 22.94 -9.35 -1.73
CA GLY A 145 22.00 -9.93 -0.76
C GLY A 145 22.41 -9.75 0.70
N ASN A 146 23.40 -8.89 0.97
CA ASN A 146 23.91 -8.65 2.32
C ASN A 146 23.06 -7.60 3.03
N SER A 147 22.43 -8.00 4.14
CA SER A 147 21.74 -7.07 5.04
C SER A 147 22.76 -6.19 5.76
N ARG A 148 22.66 -4.87 5.59
CA ARG A 148 23.52 -3.88 6.25
C ARG A 148 22.71 -2.63 6.60
N MET A 149 23.16 -1.93 7.64
CA MET A 149 22.66 -0.63 8.03
C MET A 149 23.70 0.44 7.68
N PHE A 150 23.24 1.52 7.04
CA PHE A 150 24.09 2.66 6.67
C PHE A 150 23.59 3.91 7.39
N PHE A 151 24.51 4.70 7.93
CA PHE A 151 24.21 6.02 8.47
C PHE A 151 24.94 7.09 7.66
N ILE A 152 24.17 8.00 7.05
CA ILE A 152 24.70 9.07 6.21
C ILE A 152 24.67 10.36 7.00
N HIS A 153 25.85 10.83 7.42
CA HIS A 153 25.99 12.10 8.14
C HIS A 153 26.57 13.17 7.24
N SER A 154 25.89 14.31 7.13
CA SER A 154 26.41 15.48 6.42
C SER A 154 25.75 16.75 6.95
N ALA A 155 26.37 17.90 6.69
CA ALA A 155 25.75 19.20 6.97
C ALA A 155 24.45 19.41 6.15
N GLY A 156 23.66 20.41 6.55
CA GLY A 156 22.50 20.86 5.79
C GLY A 156 22.91 21.27 4.36
N GLY A 157 22.09 20.94 3.37
CA GLY A 157 22.36 21.33 1.97
C GLY A 157 23.31 20.42 1.18
N CYS A 158 23.97 19.42 1.77
CA CYS A 158 24.89 18.53 1.02
C CYS A 158 24.19 17.44 0.18
N GLY A 159 22.90 17.60 -0.15
CA GLY A 159 22.20 16.68 -1.05
C GLY A 159 21.87 15.30 -0.47
N LYS A 160 21.77 15.11 0.85
CA LYS A 160 21.38 13.81 1.45
C LYS A 160 20.07 13.27 0.89
N THR A 161 19.04 14.11 0.84
CA THR A 161 17.74 13.74 0.29
C THR A 161 17.85 13.32 -1.17
N TYR A 162 18.63 14.08 -1.96
CA TYR A 162 18.87 13.77 -3.37
C TYR A 162 19.50 12.38 -3.53
N LEU A 163 20.55 12.09 -2.75
CA LEU A 163 21.19 10.78 -2.71
C LEU A 163 20.22 9.67 -2.29
N CYS A 164 19.43 9.87 -1.23
CA CYS A 164 18.45 8.88 -0.76
C CYS A 164 17.38 8.58 -1.82
N ASN A 165 16.87 9.60 -2.50
CA ASN A 165 15.88 9.43 -3.58
C ASN A 165 16.47 8.67 -4.77
N THR A 166 17.72 8.95 -5.16
CA THR A 166 18.39 8.21 -6.23
C THR A 166 18.63 6.74 -5.85
N ILE A 167 19.01 6.45 -4.60
CA ILE A 167 19.15 5.07 -4.12
C ILE A 167 17.78 4.36 -4.17
N ALA A 168 16.72 4.98 -3.66
CA ALA A 168 15.39 4.41 -3.71
C ALA A 168 14.92 4.15 -5.15
N ALA A 169 15.19 5.09 -6.06
CA ALA A 169 14.90 4.93 -7.49
C ALA A 169 15.67 3.75 -8.11
N ALA A 170 16.95 3.59 -7.78
CA ALA A 170 17.76 2.48 -8.28
C ALA A 170 17.26 1.12 -7.78
N VAL A 171 16.88 1.03 -6.51
CA VAL A 171 16.27 -0.17 -5.92
C VAL A 171 14.94 -0.51 -6.62
N ARG A 172 14.08 0.49 -6.81
CA ARG A 172 12.79 0.31 -7.50
C ARG A 172 12.96 -0.07 -8.98
N ALA A 173 13.98 0.48 -9.66
CA ALA A 173 14.30 0.13 -11.04
C ALA A 173 14.71 -1.35 -11.20
N GLN A 174 15.27 -1.96 -10.15
CA GLN A 174 15.59 -3.39 -10.10
C GLN A 174 14.37 -4.27 -9.74
N GLY A 175 13.19 -3.68 -9.56
CA GLY A 175 11.98 -4.39 -9.12
C GLY A 175 11.94 -4.68 -7.62
N HIS A 176 12.83 -4.08 -6.83
CA HIS A 176 12.85 -4.23 -5.37
C HIS A 176 12.02 -3.14 -4.68
N ILE A 177 11.62 -3.41 -3.44
CA ILE A 177 10.79 -2.50 -2.64
C ILE A 177 11.69 -1.55 -1.83
N ALA A 178 11.49 -0.24 -1.99
CA ALA A 178 12.19 0.79 -1.22
C ALA A 178 11.21 1.64 -0.40
N LEU A 179 11.20 1.48 0.93
CA LEU A 179 10.33 2.25 1.81
C LEU A 179 11.03 3.54 2.27
N CYS A 180 10.59 4.68 1.73
CA CYS A 180 11.07 6.00 2.12
C CYS A 180 10.29 6.53 3.32
N VAL A 181 10.95 6.66 4.47
CA VAL A 181 10.30 7.07 5.72
C VAL A 181 11.02 8.26 6.35
N ALA A 182 10.25 9.23 6.84
CA ALA A 182 10.75 10.37 7.59
C ALA A 182 10.05 10.52 8.96
N SER A 183 10.63 11.29 9.87
CA SER A 183 10.02 11.58 11.18
C SER A 183 8.90 12.62 11.09
N SER A 184 9.04 13.63 10.23
CA SER A 184 8.07 14.71 10.03
C SER A 184 7.39 14.65 8.66
N GLY A 185 6.18 15.21 8.58
CA GLY A 185 5.43 15.29 7.31
C GLY A 185 6.18 16.08 6.24
N ILE A 186 6.77 17.23 6.62
CA ILE A 186 7.53 18.07 5.68
C ILE A 186 8.75 17.33 5.12
N ALA A 187 9.47 16.58 5.96
CA ALA A 187 10.61 15.78 5.50
C ALA A 187 10.17 14.61 4.60
N ALA A 188 9.00 14.01 4.88
CA ALA A 188 8.45 12.95 4.03
C ALA A 188 8.14 13.43 2.62
N LEU A 189 7.67 14.68 2.45
CA LEU A 189 7.39 15.28 1.13
C LEU A 189 8.64 15.41 0.25
N LEU A 190 9.83 15.52 0.87
CA LEU A 190 11.09 15.60 0.14
C LEU A 190 11.57 14.23 -0.36
N LEU A 191 11.02 13.14 0.19
CA LEU A 191 11.32 11.78 -0.23
C LEU A 191 10.28 11.29 -1.24
N GLU A 192 10.72 10.67 -2.32
CA GLU A 192 9.79 10.16 -3.32
C GLU A 192 9.04 8.92 -2.82
N GLY A 193 7.70 9.01 -2.85
CA GLY A 193 6.83 8.04 -2.18
C GLY A 193 6.94 8.08 -0.66
N GLY A 194 7.50 9.16 -0.10
CA GLY A 194 7.81 9.29 1.31
C GLY A 194 6.58 9.35 2.19
N ARG A 195 6.67 8.73 3.37
CA ARG A 195 5.65 8.80 4.43
C ARG A 195 6.29 9.06 5.79
N THR A 196 5.49 9.51 6.75
CA THR A 196 5.96 9.57 8.13
C THR A 196 6.07 8.17 8.72
N ALA A 197 6.99 7.95 9.65
CA ALA A 197 7.14 6.67 10.35
C ALA A 197 5.84 6.21 11.02
N HIS A 198 5.12 7.15 11.64
CA HIS A 198 3.80 6.90 12.23
C HIS A 198 2.79 6.38 11.21
N SER A 199 2.73 6.98 10.02
CA SER A 199 1.80 6.57 8.97
C SER A 199 2.21 5.27 8.29
N CYS A 200 3.52 5.07 8.05
CA CYS A 200 4.07 3.90 7.37
C CYS A 200 3.98 2.64 8.22
N PHE A 201 4.40 2.71 9.48
CA PHE A 201 4.47 1.56 10.38
C PHE A 201 3.29 1.45 11.35
N LYS A 202 2.29 2.33 11.23
CA LYS A 202 1.12 2.39 12.12
C LYS A 202 1.52 2.48 13.60
N ILE A 203 2.55 3.28 13.89
CA ILE A 203 3.03 3.49 15.26
C ILE A 203 1.94 4.23 16.04
N PRO A 204 1.40 3.65 17.13
CA PRO A 204 0.36 4.28 17.92
C PRO A 204 0.90 5.55 18.58
N ILE A 205 0.09 6.61 18.54
CA ILE A 205 0.36 7.84 19.28
C ILE A 205 -0.39 7.72 20.60
N PRO A 206 0.29 7.57 21.75
CA PRO A 206 -0.39 7.55 23.05
C PRO A 206 -1.05 8.91 23.29
N ALA A 207 -2.38 8.92 23.32
CA ALA A 207 -3.17 10.09 23.67
C ALA A 207 -3.61 9.96 25.14
N HIS A 208 -3.24 10.94 25.95
CA HIS A 208 -3.70 11.10 27.34
C HIS A 208 -4.80 12.17 27.40
N GLU A 209 -5.59 12.22 28.48
CA GLU A 209 -6.71 13.18 28.62
C GLU A 209 -6.28 14.64 28.43
N ASP A 210 -5.03 14.97 28.77
CA ASP A 210 -4.45 16.31 28.61
C ASP A 210 -3.78 16.54 27.24
N SER A 211 -3.92 15.62 26.29
CA SER A 211 -3.28 15.74 24.97
C SER A 211 -4.05 16.74 24.09
N VAL A 212 -3.44 17.89 23.84
CA VAL A 212 -3.96 18.93 22.94
C VAL A 212 -3.10 19.06 21.69
N ALA A 213 -3.74 19.04 20.52
CA ALA A 213 -3.10 19.36 19.24
C ALA A 213 -3.43 20.80 18.85
N GLY A 214 -2.43 21.69 18.89
CA GLY A 214 -2.58 23.08 18.47
C GLY A 214 -2.43 23.23 16.97
N ILE A 215 -3.46 23.77 16.31
CA ILE A 215 -3.36 24.29 14.94
C ILE A 215 -3.39 25.82 15.05
N THR A 216 -2.25 26.45 14.88
CA THR A 216 -2.16 27.91 14.76
C THR A 216 -2.32 28.26 13.28
N CYS A 217 -3.40 28.98 12.95
CA CYS A 217 -3.65 29.53 11.62
C CYS A 217 -2.72 30.70 11.30
#